data_AF-A0A8H7G7Q4-F1
#
_entry.id   AF-A0A8H7G7Q4-F1
#
_cell.length_a   1.000
_cell.length_b   1.000
_cell.length_c   1.000
_cell.angle_alpha   90.00
_cell.angle_beta   90.00
_cell.angle_gamma   90.00
#
_symmetry.space_group_name_H-M   'P 1'
#
loop_
_entity.id
_entity.type
_entity.pdbx_description
1 polymer ?
#
loop_
_entity_poly.entity_id
_entity_poly.type
_entity_poly.pdbx_seq_one_letter_code
_entity_poly.pdbx_strand_id
1 'polypeptide(L)'
;MWDSHLVLYDNDSSKLHQPRVVALTHTLSYSIKQDSVIMLGAGWLFLFAVLMAAGLLFTMVFFIIMFSDLECDYINPIDLCNKLNQFVLPENIAHAFLTLLFLLSGQWIAFLLNLPLVLFNANKIRNKNHMYDATEIFRTLSGHKTESFFKLGFYLLSFFYYLYRMIVALISESE
;
A
#
# COMPACT_ATOMS: atom_id res chain seq x y z
N MET A 1 -60.30 -54.00 -22.21
CA MET A 1 -59.77 -52.83 -22.91
C MET A 1 -59.33 -51.86 -21.82
N TRP A 2 -58.05 -51.95 -21.51
CA TRP A 2 -57.29 -51.23 -20.48
C TRP A 2 -57.16 -49.74 -20.94
N ASP A 3 -57.05 -48.69 -20.12
CA ASP A 3 -56.11 -48.52 -19.01
C ASP A 3 -56.50 -47.37 -18.06
N SER A 4 -55.98 -47.50 -16.84
CA SER A 4 -56.15 -46.68 -15.64
C SER A 4 -55.36 -45.37 -15.66
N HIS A 5 -55.89 -44.38 -14.94
CA HIS A 5 -55.19 -43.17 -14.50
C HIS A 5 -53.80 -43.47 -13.90
N LEU A 6 -52.74 -42.93 -14.50
CA LEU A 6 -51.43 -42.78 -13.87
C LEU A 6 -50.97 -41.33 -14.05
N VAL A 7 -51.19 -40.55 -12.99
CA VAL A 7 -50.58 -39.25 -12.78
C VAL A 7 -49.09 -39.50 -12.61
N LEU A 8 -48.31 -39.32 -13.68
CA LEU A 8 -46.85 -39.27 -13.55
C LEU A 8 -46.49 -37.88 -13.05
N TYR A 9 -46.22 -37.84 -11.76
CA TYR A 9 -45.44 -36.81 -11.09
C TYR A 9 -44.09 -36.70 -11.82
N ASP A 10 -43.88 -35.60 -12.54
CA ASP A 10 -42.56 -35.28 -13.11
C ASP A 10 -41.63 -34.94 -11.94
N ASN A 11 -40.97 -35.98 -11.43
CA ASN A 11 -39.98 -35.93 -10.38
C ASN A 11 -38.64 -35.47 -10.96
N ASP A 12 -38.58 -34.26 -11.51
CA ASP A 12 -37.30 -33.63 -11.83
C ASP A 12 -36.71 -32.99 -10.56
N SER A 13 -36.31 -33.87 -9.64
CA SER A 13 -35.58 -33.53 -8.41
C SER A 13 -34.16 -32.99 -8.68
N SER A 14 -33.73 -32.88 -9.95
CA SER A 14 -32.40 -32.36 -10.31
C SER A 14 -32.30 -30.83 -10.25
N LYS A 15 -33.43 -30.10 -10.29
CA LYS A 15 -33.44 -28.64 -10.29
C LYS A 15 -33.44 -27.99 -8.90
N LEU A 16 -33.64 -28.76 -7.82
CA LEU A 16 -33.67 -28.23 -6.45
C LEU A 16 -32.32 -28.21 -5.72
N HIS A 17 -31.27 -28.84 -6.25
CA HIS A 17 -29.95 -28.91 -5.58
C HIS A 17 -28.85 -28.05 -6.21
N GLN A 18 -29.11 -27.40 -7.33
CA GLN A 18 -28.10 -26.61 -8.05
C GLN A 18 -28.06 -25.09 -7.83
N PRO A 19 -28.96 -24.40 -7.08
CA PRO A 19 -28.89 -22.93 -7.03
C PRO A 19 -27.60 -22.43 -6.37
N ARG A 20 -27.03 -23.16 -5.40
CA ARG A 20 -25.76 -22.79 -4.76
C ARG A 20 -24.56 -23.01 -5.67
N VAL A 21 -24.53 -24.06 -6.49
CA VAL A 21 -23.37 -24.41 -7.32
C VAL A 21 -23.27 -23.52 -8.57
N VAL A 22 -24.41 -23.14 -9.16
CA VAL A 22 -24.47 -22.19 -10.28
C VAL A 22 -24.19 -20.76 -9.79
N ALA A 23 -24.69 -20.37 -8.62
CA ALA A 23 -24.32 -19.09 -8.02
C ALA A 23 -22.82 -19.04 -7.67
N LEU A 24 -22.26 -20.11 -7.10
CA LEU A 24 -20.84 -20.23 -6.78
C LEU A 24 -19.95 -20.14 -8.02
N THR A 25 -20.32 -20.81 -9.11
CA THR A 25 -19.56 -20.75 -10.38
C THR A 25 -19.66 -19.37 -11.03
N HIS A 26 -20.80 -18.69 -10.96
CA HIS A 26 -20.92 -17.30 -11.42
C HIS A 26 -20.14 -16.32 -10.53
N THR A 27 -20.17 -16.47 -9.20
CA THR A 27 -19.38 -15.63 -8.28
C THR A 27 -17.89 -15.90 -8.37
N LEU A 28 -17.48 -17.16 -8.57
CA LEU A 28 -16.07 -17.51 -8.79
C LEU A 28 -15.60 -17.00 -10.14
N SER A 29 -16.41 -17.13 -11.20
CA SER A 29 -16.07 -16.59 -12.51
C SER A 29 -16.02 -15.06 -12.50
N TYR A 30 -16.92 -14.38 -11.76
CA TYR A 30 -16.84 -12.94 -11.52
C TYR A 30 -15.60 -12.55 -10.69
N SER A 31 -15.25 -13.31 -9.65
CA SER A 31 -14.03 -13.08 -8.85
C SER A 31 -12.79 -13.22 -9.72
N ILE A 32 -12.67 -14.31 -10.48
CA ILE A 32 -11.55 -14.59 -11.40
C ILE A 32 -11.47 -13.52 -12.51
N LYS A 33 -12.61 -13.05 -13.03
CA LYS A 33 -12.66 -12.00 -14.05
C LYS A 33 -12.36 -10.61 -13.49
N GLN A 34 -12.74 -10.35 -12.24
CA GLN A 34 -12.40 -9.13 -11.51
C GLN A 34 -10.89 -9.10 -11.20
N ASP A 35 -10.32 -10.24 -10.80
CA ASP A 35 -8.88 -10.39 -10.54
C ASP A 35 -8.05 -10.15 -11.81
N SER A 36 -8.52 -10.65 -12.97
CA SER A 36 -7.85 -10.43 -14.27
C SER A 36 -8.00 -9.00 -14.82
N VAL A 37 -9.12 -8.31 -14.57
CA VAL A 37 -9.27 -6.88 -14.95
C VAL A 37 -8.44 -5.96 -14.04
N ILE A 38 -8.23 -6.33 -12.77
CA ILE A 38 -7.30 -5.63 -11.87
C ILE A 38 -5.84 -5.87 -12.28
N MET A 39 -5.52 -6.96 -12.99
CA MET A 39 -4.17 -7.29 -13.45
C MET A 39 -3.71 -6.53 -14.70
N LEU A 40 -4.60 -6.18 -15.63
CA LEU A 40 -4.26 -5.57 -16.94
C LEU A 40 -3.63 -4.16 -16.87
N GLY A 41 -3.56 -3.53 -15.69
CA GLY A 41 -2.81 -2.29 -15.45
C GLY A 41 -1.87 -2.35 -14.24
N ALA A 42 -1.72 -3.53 -13.62
CA ALA A 42 -0.97 -3.69 -12.37
C ALA A 42 0.53 -3.49 -12.58
N GLY A 43 1.09 -3.91 -13.72
CA GLY A 43 2.52 -3.76 -14.03
C GLY A 43 2.98 -2.30 -13.97
N TRP A 44 2.27 -1.40 -14.66
CA TRP A 44 2.55 0.04 -14.66
C TRP A 44 2.38 0.68 -13.28
N LEU A 45 1.35 0.26 -12.54
CA LEU A 45 1.11 0.73 -11.19
C LEU A 45 2.25 0.35 -10.25
N PHE A 46 2.69 -0.91 -10.27
CA PHE A 46 3.77 -1.38 -9.41
C PHE A 46 5.13 -0.83 -9.86
N LEU A 47 5.35 -0.59 -11.16
CA LEU A 47 6.53 0.14 -11.65
C LEU A 47 6.57 1.55 -11.06
N PHE A 48 5.46 2.29 -11.14
CA PHE A 48 5.36 3.61 -10.53
C PHE A 48 5.57 3.55 -9.01
N ALA A 49 5.00 2.55 -8.34
CA ALA A 49 5.17 2.35 -6.90
C ALA A 49 6.63 2.08 -6.50
N VAL A 50 7.37 1.29 -7.28
CA VAL A 50 8.80 1.02 -7.07
C VAL A 50 9.61 2.30 -7.20
N LEU A 51 9.35 3.12 -8.23
CA LEU A 51 10.05 4.40 -8.43
C LEU A 51 9.77 5.37 -7.28
N MET A 52 8.50 5.49 -6.86
CA MET A 52 8.12 6.32 -5.71
C MET A 52 8.76 5.83 -4.41
N ALA A 53 8.75 4.52 -4.17
CA ALA A 53 9.37 3.92 -2.99
C ALA A 53 10.89 4.14 -2.96
N ALA A 54 11.58 4.08 -4.12
CA ALA A 54 12.99 4.42 -4.23
C ALA A 54 13.26 5.89 -3.85
N GLY A 55 12.42 6.82 -4.30
CA GLY A 55 12.52 8.24 -3.92
C GLY A 55 12.29 8.48 -2.42
N LEU A 56 11.30 7.78 -1.84
CA LEU A 56 11.03 7.83 -0.39
C LEU A 56 12.19 7.24 0.43
N LEU A 57 12.78 6.13 -0.01
CA LEU A 57 13.98 5.54 0.58
C LEU A 57 15.16 6.51 0.57
N PHE A 58 15.43 7.14 -0.58
CA PHE A 58 16.48 8.14 -0.70
C PHE A 58 16.25 9.31 0.26
N THR A 59 15.00 9.79 0.37
CA THR A 59 14.62 10.86 1.30
C THR A 59 14.85 10.47 2.76
N MET A 60 14.53 9.22 3.16
CA MET A 60 14.80 8.75 4.52
C MET A 60 16.30 8.63 4.82
N VAL A 61 17.09 8.15 3.87
CA VAL A 61 18.56 8.10 4.02
C VAL A 61 19.11 9.52 4.16
N PHE A 62 18.63 10.47 3.36
CA PHE A 62 18.98 11.89 3.49
C PHE A 62 18.64 12.44 4.89
N PHE A 63 17.47 12.11 5.45
CA PHE A 63 17.11 12.55 6.81
C PHE A 63 18.06 11.98 7.86
N ILE A 64 18.40 10.70 7.76
CA ILE A 64 19.32 10.04 8.71
C ILE A 64 20.71 10.64 8.64
N ILE A 65 21.24 10.91 7.44
CA ILE A 65 22.53 11.57 7.25
C ILE A 65 22.49 12.96 7.89
N MET A 66 21.48 13.77 7.59
CA MET A 66 21.33 15.12 8.14
C MET A 66 21.23 15.12 9.68
N PHE A 67 20.53 14.15 10.28
CA PHE A 67 20.51 13.99 11.74
C PHE A 67 21.87 13.55 12.29
N SER A 68 22.62 12.71 11.56
CA SER A 68 23.98 12.32 11.93
C SER A 68 24.95 13.51 11.84
N ASP A 69 24.81 14.36 10.83
CA ASP A 69 25.61 15.57 10.67
C ASP A 69 25.33 16.56 11.81
N LEU A 70 24.08 16.65 12.28
CA LEU A 70 23.76 17.42 13.48
C LEU A 70 24.39 16.82 14.75
N GLU A 71 24.33 15.49 14.91
CA GLU A 71 24.89 14.80 16.08
C GLU A 71 26.42 14.92 16.19
N CYS A 72 27.10 15.07 15.05
CA CYS A 72 28.54 15.30 14.98
C CYS A 72 28.91 16.79 14.94
N ASP A 73 27.97 17.71 15.21
CA ASP A 73 28.16 19.16 15.18
C ASP A 73 28.67 19.71 13.82
N TYR A 74 28.39 19.02 12.71
CA TYR A 74 28.80 19.45 11.35
C TYR A 74 27.86 20.50 10.74
N ILE A 75 26.60 20.58 11.18
CA ILE A 75 25.60 21.52 10.66
C ILE A 75 24.83 22.21 11.79
N ASN A 76 24.42 23.46 11.57
CA ASN A 76 23.58 24.18 12.53
C ASN A 76 22.14 23.62 12.57
N PRO A 77 21.48 23.61 13.75
CA PRO A 77 20.11 23.13 13.89
C PRO A 77 19.09 23.93 13.06
N ILE A 78 19.36 25.24 12.84
CA ILE A 78 18.49 26.10 12.02
C ILE A 78 18.55 25.69 10.54
N ASP A 79 19.76 25.45 10.02
CA ASP A 79 19.98 25.04 8.63
C ASP A 79 19.39 23.66 8.36
N LEU A 80 19.54 22.74 9.32
CA LEU A 80 18.90 21.43 9.32
C LEU A 80 17.37 21.57 9.22
N CYS A 81 16.74 22.28 10.15
CA CYS A 81 15.27 22.40 10.19
C CYS A 81 14.72 23.02 8.91
N ASN A 82 15.38 24.06 8.38
CA ASN A 82 14.99 24.69 7.12
C ASN A 82 15.06 23.72 5.93
N LYS A 83 16.10 22.87 5.86
CA LYS A 83 16.22 21.85 4.81
C LYS A 83 15.20 20.74 4.99
N LEU A 84 15.12 20.13 6.17
CA LEU A 84 14.24 18.99 6.42
C LEU A 84 12.77 19.35 6.26
N ASN A 85 12.33 20.51 6.76
CA ASN A 85 10.93 20.92 6.67
C ASN A 85 10.44 21.07 5.21
N GLN A 86 11.34 21.34 4.25
CA GLN A 86 10.99 21.36 2.82
C GLN A 86 10.65 19.96 2.27
N PHE A 87 11.19 18.90 2.88
CA PHE A 87 11.00 17.51 2.44
C PHE A 87 9.94 16.75 3.24
N VAL A 88 9.64 17.14 4.48
CA VAL A 88 8.65 16.44 5.33
C VAL A 88 7.26 16.41 4.71
N LEU A 89 6.79 17.54 4.18
CA LEU A 89 5.48 17.61 3.53
C LEU A 89 5.44 16.79 2.23
N PRO A 90 6.37 16.97 1.27
CA PRO A 90 6.43 16.14 0.08
C PRO A 90 6.51 14.64 0.37
N GLU A 91 7.27 14.22 1.37
CA GLU A 91 7.39 12.81 1.77
C GLU A 91 6.05 12.22 2.21
N ASN A 92 5.40 12.86 3.18
CA ASN A 92 4.11 12.41 3.69
C ASN A 92 3.03 12.43 2.60
N ILE A 93 3.02 13.45 1.73
CA ILE A 93 2.07 13.56 0.62
C ILE A 93 2.32 12.45 -0.40
N ALA A 94 3.58 12.21 -0.79
CA ALA A 94 3.95 11.16 -1.74
C ALA A 94 3.54 9.77 -1.23
N HIS A 95 3.77 9.48 0.05
CA HIS A 95 3.38 8.21 0.67
C HIS A 95 1.86 8.05 0.77
N ALA A 96 1.14 9.10 1.19
CA ALA A 96 -0.32 9.10 1.24
C ALA A 96 -0.94 8.93 -0.15
N PHE A 97 -0.38 9.61 -1.17
CA PHE A 97 -0.79 9.50 -2.56
C PHE A 97 -0.60 8.07 -3.09
N LEU A 98 0.56 7.46 -2.82
CA LEU A 98 0.82 6.07 -3.20
C LEU A 98 -0.17 5.10 -2.54
N THR A 99 -0.47 5.31 -1.26
CA THR A 99 -1.44 4.50 -0.52
C THR A 99 -2.86 4.66 -1.07
N LEU A 100 -3.25 5.88 -1.46
CA LEU A 100 -4.53 6.14 -2.10
C LEU A 100 -4.63 5.48 -3.48
N LEU A 101 -3.55 5.49 -4.26
CA LEU A 101 -3.50 4.77 -5.54
C LEU A 101 -3.74 3.27 -5.34
N PHE A 102 -3.11 2.64 -4.34
CA PHE A 102 -3.37 1.23 -4.04
C PHE A 102 -4.82 0.96 -3.63
N LEU A 103 -5.47 1.88 -2.92
CA LEU A 103 -6.87 1.78 -2.57
C LEU A 103 -7.77 1.85 -3.81
N LEU A 104 -7.54 2.82 -4.70
CA LEU A 104 -8.31 2.99 -5.95
C LEU A 104 -8.13 1.82 -6.91
N SER A 105 -6.95 1.21 -6.92
CA SER A 105 -6.63 0.05 -7.76
C SER A 105 -7.01 -1.29 -7.13
N GLY A 106 -7.68 -1.29 -5.97
CA GLY A 106 -8.18 -2.51 -5.32
C GLY A 106 -7.10 -3.42 -4.74
N GLN A 107 -5.90 -2.90 -4.50
CA GLN A 107 -4.77 -3.66 -3.96
C GLN A 107 -4.81 -3.67 -2.42
N TRP A 108 -5.77 -4.41 -1.86
CA TRP A 108 -6.07 -4.43 -0.42
C TRP A 108 -4.86 -4.79 0.47
N ILE A 109 -4.04 -5.76 0.05
CA ILE A 109 -2.86 -6.17 0.82
C ILE A 109 -1.82 -5.04 0.87
N ALA A 110 -1.55 -4.40 -0.28
CA ALA A 110 -0.62 -3.28 -0.36
C ALA A 110 -1.13 -2.09 0.46
N PHE A 111 -2.42 -1.78 0.35
CA PHE A 111 -3.06 -0.73 1.13
C PHE A 111 -2.96 -0.98 2.64
N LEU A 112 -3.32 -2.17 3.12
CA LEU A 112 -3.27 -2.52 4.54
C LEU A 112 -1.86 -2.47 5.11
N LEU A 113 -0.84 -2.81 4.30
CA LEU A 113 0.55 -2.70 4.70
C LEU A 113 0.96 -1.23 4.93
N ASN A 114 0.49 -0.29 4.10
CA ASN A 114 0.81 1.14 4.21
C ASN A 114 -0.05 1.91 5.20
N LEU A 115 -1.23 1.38 5.53
CA LEU A 115 -2.21 2.05 6.37
C LEU A 115 -1.67 2.46 7.77
N PRO A 116 -0.94 1.61 8.52
CA PRO A 116 -0.42 1.99 9.84
C PRO A 116 0.48 3.22 9.77
N LEU A 117 1.35 3.30 8.76
CA LEU A 117 2.27 4.41 8.60
C LEU A 117 1.55 5.70 8.18
N VAL A 118 0.58 5.60 7.27
CA VAL A 118 -0.25 6.74 6.86
C VAL A 118 -1.05 7.29 8.04
N LEU A 119 -1.66 6.41 8.85
CA LEU A 119 -2.43 6.84 10.03
C LEU A 119 -1.53 7.53 11.06
N PHE A 120 -0.33 7.00 11.28
CA PHE A 120 0.66 7.63 12.15
C PHE A 120 1.05 9.03 11.66
N ASN A 121 1.41 9.15 10.37
CA ASN A 121 1.77 10.44 9.76
C ASN A 121 0.58 11.42 9.74
N ALA A 122 -0.64 10.95 9.48
CA ALA A 122 -1.85 11.77 9.48
C ALA A 122 -2.17 12.33 10.87
N ASN A 123 -2.02 11.51 11.91
CA ASN A 123 -2.18 11.97 13.30
C ASN A 123 -1.14 13.04 13.65
N LYS A 124 0.11 12.87 13.19
CA LYS A 124 1.19 13.85 13.38
C LYS A 124 0.89 15.19 12.71
N ILE A 125 0.37 15.17 11.48
CA ILE A 125 -0.05 16.37 10.75
C ILE A 125 -1.23 17.06 11.45
N ARG A 126 -2.24 16.29 11.89
CA ARG A 126 -3.41 16.82 12.60
C ARG A 126 -3.03 17.52 13.90
N ASN A 127 -2.05 16.99 14.63
CA ASN A 127 -1.53 17.58 15.86
C ASN A 127 -0.55 18.73 15.61
N LYS A 128 -0.38 19.18 14.34
CA LYS A 128 0.56 20.22 13.89
C LYS A 128 2.02 19.97 14.26
N ASN A 129 2.38 18.78 14.71
CA ASN A 129 3.73 18.42 15.15
C ASN A 129 4.56 17.82 14.00
N HIS A 130 4.45 18.39 12.81
CA HIS A 130 5.09 17.89 11.59
C HIS A 130 6.35 18.68 11.20
N MET A 131 6.57 19.86 11.79
CA MET A 131 7.75 20.68 11.53
C MET A 131 8.79 20.44 12.63
N TYR A 132 10.07 20.42 12.24
CA TYR A 132 11.18 20.42 13.18
C TYR A 132 11.43 21.83 13.72
N ASP A 133 11.63 21.93 15.04
CA ASP A 133 11.98 23.16 15.75
C ASP A 133 13.44 23.14 16.17
N ALA A 134 14.20 24.15 15.76
CA ALA A 134 15.63 24.27 16.02
C ALA A 134 15.96 24.40 17.52
N THR A 135 15.03 24.87 18.36
CA THR A 135 15.29 25.01 19.81
C THR A 135 15.19 23.69 20.56
N GLU A 136 14.42 22.72 20.06
CA GLU A 136 14.22 21.43 20.71
C GLU A 136 14.87 20.26 19.97
N ILE A 137 15.37 20.47 18.75
CA ILE A 137 15.85 19.40 17.86
C ILE A 137 16.92 18.51 18.49
N PHE A 138 17.85 19.07 19.28
CA PHE A 138 18.87 18.29 19.98
C PHE A 138 18.30 17.40 21.08
N ARG A 139 17.27 17.88 21.81
CA ARG A 139 16.61 17.14 22.89
C ARG A 139 15.79 15.97 22.35
N THR A 140 15.19 16.13 21.18
CA THR A 140 14.32 15.13 20.54
C THR A 140 15.00 14.36 19.41
N LEU A 141 16.30 14.60 19.17
CA LEU A 141 17.06 14.06 18.04
C LEU A 141 17.01 12.53 17.98
N SER A 142 17.25 11.87 19.11
CA SER A 142 17.24 10.40 19.20
C SER A 142 15.88 9.82 18.81
N GLY A 143 14.79 10.46 19.23
CA GLY A 143 13.43 10.09 18.85
C GLY A 143 13.16 10.24 17.35
N HIS A 144 13.52 11.39 16.76
CA HIS A 144 13.33 11.66 15.33
C HIS A 144 14.22 10.78 14.43
N LYS A 145 15.45 10.49 14.88
CA LYS A 145 16.36 9.57 14.20
C LYS A 145 15.80 8.16 14.20
N THR A 146 15.36 7.66 15.36
CA THR A 146 14.73 6.34 15.47
C THR A 146 13.45 6.25 14.63
N GLU A 147 12.58 7.27 14.65
CA GLU A 147 11.40 7.34 13.78
C GLU A 147 11.79 7.23 12.30
N SER A 148 12.83 7.95 11.88
CA SER A 148 13.35 7.91 10.50
C SER A 148 13.93 6.54 10.13
N PHE A 149 14.59 5.84 11.07
CA PHE A 149 15.05 4.46 10.86
C PHE A 149 13.89 3.47 10.72
N PHE A 150 12.83 3.62 11.52
CA PHE A 150 11.63 2.79 11.37
C PHE A 150 10.95 3.03 10.01
N LYS A 151 10.82 4.29 9.59
CA LYS A 151 10.32 4.63 8.25
C LYS A 151 11.19 4.06 7.14
N LEU A 152 12.51 4.15 7.27
CA LEU A 152 13.45 3.56 6.32
C LEU A 152 13.23 2.05 6.19
N GLY A 153 13.17 1.33 7.32
CA GLY A 153 12.93 -0.12 7.32
C GLY A 153 11.58 -0.49 6.69
N PHE A 154 10.55 0.30 6.98
CA PHE A 154 9.22 0.13 6.39
C PHE A 154 9.22 0.34 4.87
N TYR A 155 9.85 1.41 4.37
CA TYR A 155 9.98 1.67 2.94
C TYR A 155 10.83 0.62 2.24
N LEU A 156 11.86 0.08 2.90
CA LEU A 156 12.70 -0.98 2.36
C LEU A 156 11.92 -2.29 2.18
N LEU A 157 11.13 -2.68 3.20
CA LEU A 157 10.28 -3.86 3.11
C LEU A 157 9.19 -3.68 2.02
N SER A 158 8.58 -2.50 1.98
CA SER A 158 7.57 -2.16 0.97
C SER A 158 8.14 -2.17 -0.44
N PHE A 159 9.37 -1.69 -0.62
CA PHE A 159 10.08 -1.69 -1.89
C PHE A 159 10.26 -3.11 -2.46
N PHE A 160 10.72 -4.07 -1.64
CA PHE A 160 10.83 -5.47 -2.06
C PHE A 160 9.46 -6.08 -2.37
N TYR A 161 8.44 -5.75 -1.59
CA TYR A 161 7.08 -6.20 -1.86
C TYR A 161 6.56 -5.66 -3.21
N TYR A 162 6.76 -4.37 -3.52
CA TYR A 162 6.35 -3.79 -4.80
C TYR A 162 7.11 -4.39 -5.98
N LEU A 163 8.42 -4.64 -5.82
CA LEU A 163 9.21 -5.35 -6.83
C LEU A 163 8.65 -6.75 -7.11
N TYR A 164 8.36 -7.52 -6.06
CA TYR A 164 7.76 -8.85 -6.21
C TYR A 164 6.42 -8.79 -6.96
N ARG A 165 5.52 -7.88 -6.57
CA ARG A 165 4.22 -7.71 -7.22
C ARG A 165 4.34 -7.25 -8.68
N MET A 166 5.32 -6.39 -8.98
CA MET A 166 5.62 -5.97 -10.35
C MET A 166 6.04 -7.17 -11.21
N ILE A 167 6.95 -8.01 -10.73
CA ILE A 167 7.44 -9.19 -11.48
C ILE A 167 6.29 -10.16 -11.74
N VAL A 168 5.46 -10.45 -10.72
CA VAL A 168 4.29 -11.33 -10.88
C VAL A 168 3.31 -10.78 -11.92
N ALA A 169 3.04 -9.47 -11.90
CA ALA A 169 2.17 -8.83 -12.88
C ALA A 169 2.73 -8.94 -14.31
N LEU A 170 4.04 -8.71 -14.49
CA LEU A 170 4.70 -8.83 -15.80
C LEU A 170 4.69 -10.26 -16.35
N ILE A 171 4.89 -11.25 -15.48
CA ILE A 171 4.83 -12.67 -15.90
C ILE A 171 3.41 -13.02 -16.34
N SER A 172 2.39 -12.59 -15.59
CA SER A 172 1.01 -12.89 -15.94
C SER A 172 0.48 -12.18 -17.19
N GLU A 173 1.14 -11.11 -17.62
CA GLU A 173 0.82 -10.41 -18.88
C GLU A 173 1.49 -11.08 -20.09
N SER A 174 2.51 -11.91 -19.84
CA SER A 174 3.23 -12.66 -20.88
C SER A 174 2.65 -14.05 -21.19
N GLU A 175 1.74 -14.56 -20.35
CA GLU A 175 0.98 -15.80 -20.56
C GLU A 175 -0.36 -15.54 -21.26
#